data_AF-A0A5C8M7B7-F1
#
_entry.id   AF-A0A5C8M7B7-F1
#
_cell.length_a   1.000
_cell.length_b   1.000
_cell.length_c   1.000
_cell.angle_alpha   90.00
_cell.angle_beta   90.00
_cell.angle_gamma   90.00
#
_symmetry.space_group_name_H-M   'P 1'
#
loop_
_entity.id
_entity.type
_entity.pdbx_description
1 polymer ?
#
loop_
_entity_poly.entity_id
_entity_poly.type
_entity_poly.pdbx_seq_one_letter_code
_entity_poly.pdbx_strand_id
1 'polypeptide(L)'
;MFKKLKIPTAVLLSFFILLSSLVSVFAVPPQEAKASDNGLAQKPIMGWSSWSFIRKDPTEAKIKAQADVLAAKFKSHGYEYVNLTCQIS
;
A
#
# COMPACT_ATOMS: atom_id res chain seq x y z
N MET A 1 16.61 -54.43 -27.40
CA MET A 1 15.20 -54.87 -27.47
C MET A 1 14.32 -53.76 -26.89
N PHE A 2 13.79 -52.88 -27.75
CA PHE A 2 12.96 -51.74 -27.31
C PHE A 2 11.48 -52.15 -27.35
N LYS A 3 10.84 -52.23 -26.18
CA LYS A 3 9.40 -52.50 -26.07
C LYS A 3 8.65 -51.24 -26.55
N LYS A 4 7.83 -51.35 -27.59
CA LYS A 4 7.00 -50.23 -28.08
C LYS A 4 5.96 -49.87 -27.01
N LEU A 5 6.11 -48.69 -26.42
CA LEU A 5 5.19 -48.16 -25.41
C LEU A 5 3.88 -47.74 -26.11
N LYS A 6 2.80 -48.49 -25.88
CA LYS A 6 1.45 -48.14 -26.35
C LYS A 6 0.78 -47.27 -25.29
N ILE A 7 0.88 -45.95 -25.45
CA ILE A 7 0.23 -45.00 -24.54
C ILE A 7 -1.24 -44.92 -24.93
N PRO A 8 -2.19 -45.23 -24.02
CA PRO A 8 -3.61 -45.16 -24.33
C PRO A 8 -4.04 -43.70 -24.51
N THR A 9 -4.92 -43.45 -25.49
CA THR A 9 -5.47 -42.12 -25.81
C THR A 9 -6.09 -41.42 -24.60
N ALA A 10 -6.66 -42.19 -23.66
CA ALA A 10 -7.16 -41.67 -22.39
C ALA A 10 -6.08 -41.01 -21.52
N VAL A 11 -4.86 -41.56 -21.48
CA VAL A 11 -3.74 -40.99 -20.71
C VAL A 11 -3.21 -39.71 -21.35
N LEU A 12 -3.20 -39.63 -22.69
CA LEU A 12 -2.89 -38.40 -23.41
C LEU A 12 -3.91 -37.29 -23.14
N LEU A 13 -5.22 -37.63 -23.14
CA LEU A 13 -6.30 -36.69 -22.84
C LEU A 13 -6.22 -36.18 -21.39
N SER A 14 -6.00 -37.06 -20.42
CA SER A 14 -5.84 -36.67 -19.01
C SER A 14 -4.62 -35.78 -18.80
N PHE A 15 -3.50 -36.07 -19.48
CA PHE A 15 -2.30 -35.24 -19.40
C PHE A 15 -2.53 -33.85 -20.02
N PHE A 16 -3.25 -33.77 -21.14
CA PHE A 16 -3.62 -32.50 -21.77
C PHE A 16 -4.53 -31.64 -20.88
N ILE A 17 -5.50 -32.25 -20.22
CA ILE A 17 -6.40 -31.55 -19.29
C ILE A 17 -5.61 -31.03 -18.08
N LEU A 18 -4.72 -31.86 -17.52
CA LEU A 18 -3.87 -31.46 -16.40
C LEU A 18 -2.94 -30.30 -16.79
N LEU A 19 -2.33 -30.37 -17.97
CA LEU A 19 -1.45 -29.34 -18.50
C LEU A 19 -2.20 -28.02 -18.78
N SER A 20 -3.41 -28.08 -19.34
CA SER A 20 -4.25 -26.90 -19.59
C SER A 20 -4.71 -26.22 -18.30
N SER A 21 -5.03 -27.02 -17.27
CA SER A 21 -5.37 -26.53 -15.92
C SER A 21 -4.20 -25.80 -15.26
N LEU A 22 -2.97 -26.33 -15.41
CA LEU A 22 -1.75 -25.71 -14.88
C LEU A 22 -1.46 -24.36 -15.54
N VAL A 23 -1.71 -24.21 -16.84
CA VAL A 23 -1.49 -22.94 -17.57
C VAL A 23 -2.46 -21.84 -17.12
N SER A 24 -3.69 -22.19 -16.75
CA SER A 24 -4.71 -21.20 -16.33
C SER A 24 -4.37 -20.48 -15.02
N VAL A 25 -3.61 -21.11 -14.12
CA VAL A 25 -3.22 -20.50 -12.82
C VAL A 25 -2.18 -19.39 -12.99
N PHE A 26 -1.36 -19.44 -14.05
CA PHE A 26 -0.33 -18.43 -14.31
C PHE A 26 -0.80 -17.28 -15.22
N ALA A 27 -2.03 -17.33 -15.72
CA ALA A 27 -2.55 -16.38 -16.71
C ALA A 27 -3.19 -15.12 -16.11
N VAL A 28 -3.26 -14.99 -14.78
CA VAL A 28 -3.80 -13.79 -14.12
C VAL A 28 -2.69 -12.73 -14.03
N PRO A 29 -2.79 -11.60 -14.76
CA PRO A 29 -1.84 -10.52 -14.61
C PRO A 29 -1.92 -9.94 -13.19
N PRO A 30 -0.82 -9.44 -12.61
CA PRO A 30 -0.86 -8.76 -11.33
C PRO A 30 -1.86 -7.60 -11.38
N GLN A 31 -2.81 -7.58 -10.46
CA GLN A 31 -3.71 -6.44 -10.32
C GLN A 31 -2.91 -5.24 -9.79
N GLU A 32 -2.86 -4.16 -10.57
CA GLU A 32 -2.22 -2.92 -10.14
C GLU A 32 -2.97 -2.31 -8.94
N ALA A 33 -2.21 -1.91 -7.93
CA ALA A 33 -2.76 -1.16 -6.81
C ALA A 33 -3.24 0.21 -7.30
N LYS A 34 -4.54 0.48 -7.17
CA LYS A 34 -5.12 1.79 -7.46
C LYS A 34 -4.79 2.76 -6.33
N ALA A 35 -4.11 3.85 -6.65
CA ALA A 35 -4.00 5.01 -5.76
C ALA A 35 -5.30 5.83 -5.80
N SER A 36 -5.50 6.68 -4.78
CA SER A 36 -6.55 7.70 -4.83
C SER A 36 -6.24 8.74 -5.92
N ASP A 37 -7.25 9.12 -6.70
CA ASP A 37 -7.17 10.03 -7.84
C ASP A 37 -7.69 11.44 -7.54
N ASN A 38 -7.82 11.78 -6.25
CA ASN A 38 -8.37 13.05 -5.78
C ASN A 38 -7.49 14.30 -6.04
N GLY A 39 -6.41 14.16 -6.82
CA GLY A 39 -5.49 15.25 -7.16
C GLY A 39 -4.57 15.68 -6.02
N LEU A 40 -4.68 15.12 -4.81
CA LEU A 40 -3.84 15.44 -3.66
C LEU A 40 -2.59 14.56 -3.61
N ALA A 41 -1.68 14.86 -2.67
CA ALA A 41 -0.47 14.08 -2.40
C ALA A 41 0.43 13.82 -3.63
N GLN A 42 0.42 14.74 -4.62
CA GLN A 42 1.33 14.71 -5.78
C GLN A 42 2.80 14.79 -5.37
N LYS A 43 3.06 15.31 -4.16
CA LYS A 43 4.32 15.26 -3.44
C LYS A 43 4.07 14.68 -2.05
N PRO A 44 5.09 14.09 -1.40
CA PRO A 44 4.97 13.65 -0.02
C PRO A 44 4.43 14.77 0.87
N ILE A 45 3.40 14.47 1.65
CA ILE A 45 2.81 15.41 2.60
C ILE A 45 3.83 15.67 3.70
N MET A 46 4.18 16.94 3.93
CA MET A 46 5.14 17.33 4.96
C MET A 46 4.45 18.14 6.06
N GLY A 47 4.64 17.71 7.29
CA GLY A 47 3.93 18.26 8.43
C GLY A 47 4.38 17.68 9.76
N TRP A 48 3.59 17.93 10.79
CA TRP A 48 3.80 17.45 12.15
C TRP A 48 2.53 16.77 12.68
N SER A 49 2.70 15.80 13.58
CA SER A 49 1.59 15.09 14.24
C SER A 49 1.63 15.31 15.75
N SER A 50 0.48 15.54 16.36
CA SER A 50 0.35 15.67 17.83
C SER A 50 0.85 14.43 18.58
N TRP A 51 0.79 13.25 17.97
CA TRP A 51 1.32 12.01 18.54
C TRP A 51 2.86 12.00 18.61
N SER A 52 3.55 12.76 17.76
CA SER A 52 5.02 12.75 17.72
C SER A 52 5.65 13.30 18.99
N PHE A 53 5.03 14.33 19.60
CA PHE A 53 5.61 15.02 20.76
C PHE A 53 4.63 15.12 21.94
N ILE A 54 3.43 15.65 21.73
CA ILE A 54 2.49 15.92 22.82
C ILE A 54 1.94 14.62 23.41
N ARG A 55 1.57 13.66 22.56
CA ARG A 55 1.03 12.35 22.95
C ARG A 55 -0.24 12.44 23.81
N LYS A 56 -0.08 12.62 25.12
CA LYS A 56 -1.18 12.68 26.10
C LYS A 56 -1.59 14.13 26.36
N ASP A 57 -2.89 14.32 26.60
CA ASP A 57 -3.48 15.61 26.98
C ASP A 57 -3.17 16.74 25.98
N PRO A 58 -3.51 16.58 24.69
CA PRO A 58 -3.40 17.67 23.73
C PRO A 58 -4.38 18.79 24.11
N THR A 59 -3.84 19.98 24.35
CA THR A 59 -4.62 21.20 24.55
C THR A 59 -4.41 22.13 23.36
N GLU A 60 -5.39 22.99 23.09
CA GLU A 60 -5.31 24.00 22.03
C GLU A 60 -4.02 24.83 22.14
N ALA A 61 -3.66 25.28 23.35
CA ALA A 61 -2.46 26.07 23.60
C ALA A 61 -1.17 25.30 23.23
N LYS A 62 -1.06 24.02 23.60
CA LYS A 62 0.10 23.20 23.25
C LYS A 62 0.21 22.98 21.73
N ILE A 63 -0.93 22.75 21.06
CA ILE A 63 -0.99 22.55 19.62
C ILE A 63 -0.61 23.83 18.87
N LYS A 64 -1.19 24.98 19.26
CA LYS A 64 -0.88 26.28 18.66
C LYS A 64 0.61 26.61 18.79
N ALA A 65 1.19 26.40 19.96
CA ALA A 65 2.61 26.64 20.16
C ALA A 65 3.51 25.83 19.20
N GLN A 66 3.15 24.56 18.92
CA GLN A 66 3.88 23.76 17.93
C GLN A 66 3.63 24.22 16.49
N ALA A 67 2.38 24.59 16.17
CA ALA A 67 2.02 25.11 14.86
C ALA A 67 2.73 26.44 14.54
N ASP A 68 2.87 27.32 15.52
CA ASP A 68 3.58 28.60 15.37
C ASP A 68 5.06 28.38 15.04
N VAL A 69 5.71 27.40 15.70
CA VAL A 69 7.10 27.03 15.39
C VAL A 69 7.21 26.41 13.99
N LEU A 70 6.26 25.55 13.61
CA LEU A 70 6.21 24.96 12.27
C LEU A 70 6.10 26.05 11.20
N ALA A 71 5.21 27.01 11.40
CA ALA A 71 5.00 28.14 10.51
C ALA A 71 6.25 29.04 10.40
N ALA A 72 6.91 29.33 11.53
CA ALA A 72 8.06 30.22 11.57
C ALA A 72 9.34 29.60 10.99
N LYS A 73 9.54 28.28 11.15
CA LYS A 73 10.84 27.64 10.84
C LYS A 73 10.79 26.64 9.70
N PHE A 74 9.66 25.99 9.44
CA PHE A 74 9.57 24.84 8.54
C PHE A 74 8.65 25.07 7.35
N LYS A 75 7.79 26.09 7.38
CA LYS A 75 6.91 26.43 6.27
C LYS A 75 7.67 26.75 4.98
N SER A 76 8.79 27.47 5.07
CA SER A 76 9.68 27.74 3.92
C SER A 76 10.28 26.47 3.31
N HIS A 77 10.34 25.39 4.08
CA HIS A 77 10.81 24.09 3.64
C HIS A 77 9.68 23.17 3.18
N GLY A 78 8.43 23.65 3.12
CA GLY A 78 7.25 22.92 2.63
C GLY A 78 6.49 22.15 3.71
N TYR A 79 6.77 22.35 5.00
CA TYR A 79 5.97 21.78 6.08
C TYR A 79 4.72 22.63 6.32
N GLU A 80 3.57 22.13 5.89
CA GLU A 80 2.32 22.89 5.86
C GLU A 80 1.21 22.27 6.72
N TYR A 81 1.33 20.99 7.05
CA TYR A 81 0.24 20.24 7.67
C TYR A 81 0.45 20.02 9.17
N VAL A 82 -0.61 20.25 9.95
CA VAL A 82 -0.67 19.92 11.39
C VAL A 82 -1.73 18.83 11.57
N ASN A 83 -1.29 17.61 11.88
CA ASN A 83 -2.15 16.45 12.08
C ASN A 83 -2.53 16.30 13.56
N LEU A 84 -3.81 16.41 13.86
CA LEU A 84 -4.38 16.23 15.19
C LEU A 84 -4.89 14.80 15.33
N THR A 85 -4.19 14.00 16.14
CA THR A 85 -4.54 12.60 16.39
C THR A 85 -5.44 12.48 17.60
N CYS A 86 -6.56 11.77 17.46
CA CYS A 86 -7.43 11.40 18.56
C CYS A 86 -6.70 10.49 19.55
N GLN A 87 -6.85 10.74 20.85
CA GLN A 87 -6.41 9.81 21.89
C GLN A 87 -7.48 8.74 22.08
N ILE A 88 -7.15 7.47 21.81
CA ILE A 88 -8.01 6.36 22.21
C ILE A 88 -7.78 6.18 23.72
N SER A 89 -8.78 6.56 24.51
CA SER A 89 -8.85 6.34 25.96
C SER A 89 -9.41 4.96 26.29
#